data_AF-A0A1G1ALY3-F1
#
_entry.id   AF-A0A1G1ALY3-F1
#
_cell.length_a   1.000
_cell.length_b   1.000
_cell.length_c   1.000
_cell.angle_alpha   90.00
_cell.angle_beta   90.00
_cell.angle_gamma   90.00
#
_symmetry.space_group_name_H-M   'P 1'
#
loop_
_entity.id
_entity.type
_entity.pdbx_description
1 polymer ?
#
loop_
_entity_poly.entity_id
_entity_poly.type
_entity_poly.pdbx_seq_one_letter_code
_entity_poly.pdbx_strand_id
1 'polypeptide(L)'
;VYDPVLRLIHAWNGLAILFLMATVWLSELFEKGIGEDTLWQVHIYLGYALVLGIVARLAWGIAGPQHARFSDMWHPAAWWNAVRHFNLQVTPRFGHNALASGVYLLVYTLLAVMAVTGLGLAAIEHSMGPFNNWFGDMVWLKEIFEEPHEVIYSVLMGFVVVHIAALIWHERKDRTPLAQAMVSGYQYQINPTQGDENA
;
A
#
# COMPACT_ATOMS: atom_id res chain seq x y z
N VAL A 1 -2.69 21.90 0.45
CA VAL A 1 -1.58 21.42 -0.41
C VAL A 1 -1.03 20.17 0.23
N TYR A 2 -0.93 19.09 -0.53
CA TYR A 2 -0.40 17.81 -0.05
C TYR A 2 1.13 17.81 -0.05
N ASP A 3 1.74 17.13 0.93
CA ASP A 3 3.20 16.99 1.06
C ASP A 3 3.79 16.30 -0.20
N PRO A 4 4.72 16.96 -0.93
CA PRO A 4 5.31 16.42 -2.14
C PRO A 4 6.14 15.15 -1.90
N VAL A 5 6.80 15.04 -0.75
CA VAL A 5 7.64 13.87 -0.40
C VAL A 5 6.74 12.67 -0.13
N LEU A 6 5.66 12.85 0.64
CA LEU A 6 4.70 11.80 0.91
C LEU A 6 4.05 11.26 -0.37
N ARG A 7 3.74 12.14 -1.32
CA ARG A 7 3.18 11.78 -2.63
C ARG A 7 4.15 11.00 -3.49
N LEU A 8 5.43 11.40 -3.51
CA LEU A 8 6.46 10.67 -4.24
C LEU A 8 6.67 9.28 -3.66
N ILE A 9 6.73 9.14 -2.34
CA ILE A 9 6.83 7.85 -1.66
C ILE A 9 5.60 6.98 -1.96
N HIS A 10 4.40 7.57 -1.96
CA HIS A 10 3.19 6.83 -2.33
C HIS A 10 3.23 6.35 -3.78
N ALA A 11 3.60 7.21 -4.72
CA ALA A 11 3.72 6.84 -6.14
C ALA A 11 4.78 5.75 -6.37
N TRP A 12 5.94 5.87 -5.70
CA TRP A 12 6.99 4.85 -5.71
C TRP A 12 6.46 3.49 -5.25
N ASN A 13 5.82 3.45 -4.08
CA ASN A 13 5.27 2.21 -3.53
C ASN A 13 4.16 1.64 -4.42
N GLY A 14 3.27 2.50 -4.94
CA GLY A 14 2.20 2.09 -5.86
C GLY A 14 2.77 1.46 -7.14
N LEU A 15 3.76 2.08 -7.76
CA LEU A 15 4.42 1.54 -8.96
C LEU A 15 5.16 0.24 -8.66
N ALA A 16 5.89 0.15 -7.54
CA ALA A 16 6.58 -1.07 -7.15
C ALA A 16 5.61 -2.24 -6.94
N ILE A 17 4.47 -2.01 -6.27
CA ILE A 17 3.41 -3.02 -6.10
C ILE A 17 2.85 -3.44 -7.46
N LEU A 18 2.54 -2.48 -8.35
CA LEU A 18 2.01 -2.81 -9.69
C LEU A 18 2.99 -3.66 -10.51
N PHE A 19 4.29 -3.34 -10.47
CA PHE A 19 5.30 -4.15 -11.17
C PHE A 19 5.48 -5.52 -10.54
N LEU A 20 5.46 -5.65 -9.21
CA LEU A 20 5.47 -6.95 -8.53
C LEU A 20 4.27 -7.80 -8.93
N MET A 21 3.07 -7.21 -8.97
CA MET A 21 1.87 -7.89 -9.44
C MET A 21 2.03 -8.37 -10.89
N ALA A 22 2.59 -7.51 -11.76
CA ALA A 22 2.85 -7.85 -13.15
C ALA A 22 3.83 -9.03 -13.28
N THR A 23 4.87 -9.12 -12.44
CA THR A 23 5.80 -10.26 -12.49
C THR A 23 5.13 -11.59 -12.16
N VAL A 24 4.21 -11.62 -11.18
CA VAL A 24 3.45 -12.83 -10.83
C VAL A 24 2.52 -13.23 -11.98
N TRP A 25 1.74 -12.28 -12.49
CA TRP A 25 0.87 -12.53 -13.66
C TRP A 25 1.65 -13.01 -14.88
N LEU A 26 2.82 -12.42 -15.10
CA LEU A 26 3.66 -12.79 -16.23
C LEU A 26 4.30 -14.16 -16.05
N SER A 27 4.67 -14.54 -14.82
CA SER A 27 5.18 -15.89 -14.52
C SER A 27 4.16 -16.98 -14.84
N GLU A 28 2.86 -16.73 -14.71
CA GLU A 28 1.81 -17.68 -15.12
C GLU A 28 1.74 -17.88 -16.64
N LEU A 29 2.18 -16.88 -17.43
CA LEU A 29 2.16 -16.92 -18.89
C LEU A 29 3.40 -17.58 -19.50
N PHE A 30 4.52 -17.60 -18.78
CA PHE A 30 5.75 -18.24 -19.23
C PHE A 30 5.83 -19.67 -18.67
N GLU A 31 5.77 -20.69 -19.55
CA GLU A 31 6.06 -22.08 -19.16
C GLU A 31 7.52 -22.22 -18.67
N LYS A 32 7.75 -23.20 -17.76
CA LYS A 32 9.04 -23.44 -17.11
C LYS A 32 10.21 -23.39 -18.09
N GLY A 33 11.03 -22.34 -17.97
CA GLY A 33 12.15 -22.06 -18.87
C GLY A 33 13.00 -20.88 -18.39
N ILE A 34 13.98 -20.46 -19.19
CA ILE A 34 14.95 -19.39 -18.84
C ILE A 34 14.25 -18.06 -18.47
N GLY A 35 13.04 -17.84 -18.97
CA GLY A 35 12.23 -16.68 -18.62
C GLY A 35 11.74 -16.69 -17.17
N GLU A 36 11.44 -17.86 -16.60
CA GLU A 36 10.90 -18.00 -15.24
C GLU A 36 11.94 -17.55 -14.19
N ASP A 37 13.15 -18.09 -14.24
CA ASP A 37 14.23 -17.71 -13.31
C ASP A 37 14.56 -16.22 -13.38
N THR A 38 14.54 -15.66 -14.60
CA THR A 38 14.78 -14.23 -14.82
C THR A 38 13.65 -13.39 -14.22
N LEU A 39 12.40 -13.81 -14.38
CA LEU A 39 11.24 -13.13 -13.80
C LEU A 39 11.25 -13.16 -12.29
N TRP A 40 11.64 -14.28 -11.67
CA TRP A 40 11.82 -14.38 -10.22
C TRP A 40 12.91 -13.45 -9.71
N GLN A 41 14.05 -13.35 -10.40
CA GLN A 41 15.07 -12.36 -10.05
C GLN A 41 14.54 -10.92 -10.15
N VAL A 42 13.80 -10.61 -11.21
CA VAL A 42 13.15 -9.30 -11.35
C VAL A 42 12.15 -9.05 -10.21
N HIS A 43 11.35 -10.06 -9.84
CA HIS A 43 10.44 -9.99 -8.70
C HIS A 43 11.18 -9.65 -7.40
N ILE A 44 12.30 -10.33 -7.12
CA ILE A 44 13.13 -10.08 -5.93
C ILE A 44 13.69 -8.64 -5.95
N TYR A 45 14.23 -8.17 -7.07
CA TYR A 45 14.75 -6.80 -7.17
C TYR A 45 13.66 -5.74 -7.00
N LEU A 46 12.48 -5.95 -7.58
CA LEU A 46 11.32 -5.09 -7.35
C LEU A 46 10.86 -5.15 -5.89
N GLY A 47 10.99 -6.32 -5.24
CA GLY A 47 10.77 -6.50 -3.81
C GLY A 47 11.71 -5.62 -2.98
N TYR A 48 13.00 -5.56 -3.32
CA TYR A 48 13.94 -4.64 -2.67
C TYR A 48 13.57 -3.18 -2.90
N ALA A 49 13.12 -2.81 -4.10
CA ALA A 49 12.64 -1.46 -4.37
C ALA A 49 11.41 -1.10 -3.52
N LEU A 50 10.48 -2.05 -3.34
CA LEU A 50 9.33 -1.88 -2.45
C LEU A 50 9.76 -1.75 -0.99
N VAL A 51 10.67 -2.60 -0.50
CA VAL A 51 11.21 -2.54 0.87
C VAL A 51 11.80 -1.15 1.15
N LEU A 52 12.60 -0.61 0.22
CA LEU A 52 13.16 0.73 0.34
C LEU A 52 12.06 1.80 0.45
N GLY A 53 11.02 1.70 -0.37
CA GLY A 53 9.89 2.61 -0.34
C GLY A 53 9.05 2.52 0.94
N ILE A 54 8.87 1.32 1.49
CA ILE A 54 8.20 1.09 2.78
C ILE A 54 9.04 1.68 3.91
N VAL A 55 10.35 1.42 3.95
CA VAL A 55 11.26 1.98 4.96
C VAL A 55 11.26 3.50 4.90
N ALA A 56 11.33 4.09 3.70
CA ALA A 56 11.22 5.53 3.51
C ALA A 56 9.89 6.07 4.04
N ARG A 57 8.77 5.37 3.78
CA ARG A 57 7.44 5.76 4.29
C ARG A 57 7.34 5.68 5.81
N LEU A 58 7.89 4.63 6.41
CA LEU A 58 7.92 4.44 7.87
C LEU A 58 8.76 5.53 8.53
N ALA A 59 9.94 5.82 7.99
CA ALA A 59 10.80 6.91 8.46
C ALA A 59 10.09 8.28 8.35
N TRP A 60 9.44 8.55 7.21
CA TRP A 60 8.67 9.79 7.01
C TRP A 60 7.42 9.86 7.90
N GLY A 61 6.85 8.72 8.29
CA GLY A 61 5.74 8.64 9.23
C GLY A 61 6.12 8.93 10.69
N ILE A 62 7.42 8.95 11.00
CA ILE A 62 7.95 9.32 12.31
C ILE A 62 8.49 10.76 12.28
N ALA A 63 9.30 11.09 11.28
CA ALA A 63 10.01 12.37 11.19
C ALA A 63 9.25 13.47 10.42
N GLY A 64 8.23 13.11 9.64
CA GLY A 64 7.53 14.01 8.73
C GLY A 64 6.60 15.04 9.41
N PRO A 65 5.97 15.91 8.60
CA PRO A 65 5.03 16.93 9.07
C PRO A 65 3.78 16.29 9.70
N GLN A 66 3.03 17.06 10.50
CA GLN A 66 1.92 16.57 11.34
C GLN A 66 0.94 15.64 10.61
N HIS A 67 0.58 15.96 9.37
CA HIS A 67 -0.34 15.17 8.54
C HIS A 67 0.25 13.88 7.94
N ALA A 68 1.57 13.70 8.00
CA ALA A 68 2.25 12.49 7.53
C ALA A 68 2.51 11.49 8.67
N ARG A 69 2.34 11.92 9.93
CA ARG A 69 2.68 11.16 11.13
C ARG A 69 1.66 10.07 11.45
N PHE A 70 2.13 8.91 11.89
CA PHE A 70 1.25 7.82 12.33
C PHE A 70 0.36 8.19 13.53
N SER A 71 0.80 9.14 14.35
CA SER A 71 0.01 9.67 15.47
C SER A 71 -1.29 10.33 15.03
N ASP A 72 -1.29 10.98 13.86
CA ASP A 72 -2.49 11.62 13.29
C ASP A 72 -3.44 10.59 12.69
N MET A 73 -2.95 9.38 12.42
CA MET A 73 -3.74 8.26 11.92
C MET A 73 -4.28 7.36 13.05
N TRP A 74 -3.95 7.63 14.32
CA TRP A 74 -4.29 6.76 15.43
C TRP A 74 -5.60 7.20 16.11
N HIS A 75 -6.72 6.55 15.74
CA HIS A 75 -8.06 6.89 16.25
C HIS A 75 -8.83 5.68 16.83
N PRO A 76 -8.30 5.03 17.88
CA PRO A 76 -8.85 3.77 18.41
C PRO A 76 -10.29 3.90 18.93
N ALA A 77 -10.64 5.03 19.56
CA ALA A 77 -11.99 5.27 20.06
C ALA A 77 -13.02 5.38 18.93
N ALA A 78 -12.64 5.98 17.79
CA ALA A 78 -13.51 6.11 16.63
C ALA A 78 -13.70 4.75 15.92
N TRP A 79 -12.62 3.95 15.81
CA TRP A 79 -12.69 2.60 15.23
C TRP A 79 -13.60 1.68 16.04
N TRP A 80 -13.39 1.65 17.36
CA TRP A 80 -14.19 0.82 18.26
C TRP A 80 -15.67 1.20 18.22
N ASN A 81 -15.96 2.50 18.18
CA ASN A 81 -17.33 3.00 18.10
C ASN A 81 -18.02 2.62 16.78
N ALA A 82 -17.31 2.73 15.65
CA ALA A 82 -17.83 2.37 14.34
C ALA A 82 -18.10 0.86 14.21
N VAL A 83 -17.20 0.00 14.72
CA VAL A 83 -17.40 -1.46 14.76
C VAL A 83 -18.58 -1.81 15.67
N ARG A 84 -18.65 -1.21 16.86
CA ARG A 84 -19.66 -1.54 17.87
C ARG A 84 -21.09 -1.14 17.48
N HIS A 85 -21.24 -0.04 16.74
CA HIS A 85 -22.56 0.48 16.38
C HIS A 85 -22.91 0.29 14.90
N PHE A 86 -22.08 -0.43 14.12
CA PHE A 86 -22.20 -0.56 12.66
C PHE A 86 -22.43 0.79 11.95
N ASN A 87 -21.94 1.88 12.55
CA ASN A 87 -22.16 3.22 12.04
C ASN A 87 -20.94 3.68 11.25
N LEU A 88 -20.98 3.45 9.95
CA LEU A 88 -19.97 3.89 9.00
C LEU A 88 -20.11 5.38 8.62
N GLN A 89 -21.16 6.07 9.11
CA GLN A 89 -21.38 7.50 8.89
C GLN A 89 -20.63 8.34 9.92
N VAL A 90 -19.31 8.39 9.79
CA VAL A 90 -18.51 9.41 10.48
C VAL A 90 -18.43 10.62 9.55
N THR A 91 -18.94 11.77 10.00
CA THR A 91 -18.81 13.05 9.28
C THR A 91 -17.36 13.24 8.86
N PRO A 92 -17.07 13.38 7.55
CA PRO A 92 -15.70 13.57 7.07
C PRO A 92 -15.13 14.85 7.70
N ARG A 93 -14.18 14.70 8.63
CA ARG A 93 -13.30 15.82 9.01
C ARG A 93 -12.23 15.93 7.93
N PHE A 94 -11.89 17.17 7.59
CA PHE A 94 -10.81 17.49 6.66
C PHE A 94 -9.56 16.64 6.96
N GLY A 95 -9.11 15.89 5.96
CA GLY A 95 -7.83 15.18 5.98
C GLY A 95 -7.91 13.67 6.21
N HIS A 96 -8.76 13.18 7.11
CA HIS A 96 -8.76 11.75 7.45
C HIS A 96 -10.15 11.26 7.88
N ASN A 97 -10.75 10.37 7.08
CA ASN A 97 -11.83 9.53 7.57
C ASN A 97 -11.24 8.58 8.61
N ALA A 98 -11.70 8.69 9.86
CA ALA A 98 -11.17 7.89 10.97
C ALA A 98 -11.21 6.39 10.65
N LEU A 99 -12.23 5.92 9.92
CA LEU A 99 -12.30 4.52 9.50
C LEU A 99 -11.24 4.16 8.45
N ALA A 100 -10.98 5.05 7.50
CA ALA A 100 -9.95 4.83 6.48
C ALA A 100 -8.53 4.79 7.07
N SER A 101 -8.27 5.58 8.12
CA SER A 101 -6.96 5.57 8.80
C SER A 101 -6.60 4.19 9.38
N GLY A 102 -7.57 3.46 9.94
CA GLY A 102 -7.37 2.11 10.46
C GLY A 102 -7.03 1.10 9.36
N VAL A 103 -7.73 1.19 8.21
CA VAL A 103 -7.43 0.35 7.03
C VAL A 103 -6.02 0.63 6.51
N TYR A 104 -5.58 1.89 6.45
CA TYR A 104 -4.24 2.22 6.00
C TYR A 104 -3.15 1.71 6.95
N LEU A 105 -3.35 1.79 8.26
CA LEU A 105 -2.42 1.21 9.24
C LEU A 105 -2.34 -0.32 9.13
N LEU A 106 -3.48 -0.98 8.89
CA LEU A 106 -3.52 -2.41 8.60
C LEU A 106 -2.71 -2.73 7.35
N VAL A 107 -2.94 -2.03 6.24
CA VAL A 107 -2.20 -2.22 4.98
C VAL A 107 -0.70 -1.99 5.16
N TYR A 108 -0.28 -0.98 5.92
CA TYR A 108 1.15 -0.78 6.23
C TYR A 108 1.75 -1.93 7.05
N THR A 109 0.97 -2.50 7.98
CA THR A 109 1.40 -3.66 8.75
C THR A 109 1.55 -4.89 7.85
N LEU A 110 0.56 -5.14 6.98
CA LEU A 110 0.62 -6.22 6.00
C LEU A 110 1.81 -6.07 5.05
N LEU A 111 2.08 -4.86 4.55
CA LEU A 111 3.23 -4.57 3.71
C LEU A 111 4.57 -4.79 4.45
N ALA A 112 4.64 -4.49 5.74
CA ALA A 112 5.84 -4.77 6.54
C ALA A 112 6.08 -6.28 6.70
N VAL A 113 5.03 -7.06 6.97
CA VAL A 113 5.12 -8.52 7.03
C VAL A 113 5.49 -9.09 5.66
N MET A 114 4.92 -8.54 4.58
CA MET A 114 5.24 -8.89 3.20
C MET A 114 6.72 -8.68 2.86
N ALA A 115 7.27 -7.55 3.31
CA ALA A 115 8.68 -7.24 3.13
C ALA A 115 9.58 -8.24 3.88
N VAL A 116 9.25 -8.58 5.12
CA VAL A 116 10.05 -9.53 5.92
C VAL A 116 9.99 -10.93 5.33
N THR A 117 8.79 -11.42 5.02
CA THR A 117 8.58 -12.76 4.41
C THR A 117 9.25 -12.86 3.05
N GLY A 118 9.11 -11.86 2.18
CA GLY A 118 9.75 -11.85 0.86
C GLY A 118 11.28 -11.80 0.91
N LEU A 119 11.86 -11.02 1.84
CA LEU A 119 13.31 -11.03 2.06
C LEU A 119 13.79 -12.38 2.62
N GLY A 120 12.99 -13.03 3.46
CA GLY A 120 13.26 -14.37 3.98
C GLY A 120 13.26 -15.43 2.88
N LEU A 121 12.26 -15.41 2.00
CA LEU A 121 12.20 -16.32 0.84
C LEU A 121 13.34 -16.08 -0.15
N ALA A 122 13.66 -14.82 -0.46
CA ALA A 122 14.81 -14.50 -1.31
C ALA A 122 16.13 -15.04 -0.74
N ALA A 123 16.28 -15.04 0.59
CA ALA A 123 17.44 -15.62 1.27
C ALA A 123 17.45 -17.15 1.20
N ILE A 124 16.33 -17.81 1.49
CA ILE A 124 16.25 -19.28 1.57
C ILE A 124 16.32 -19.94 0.18
N GLU A 125 15.57 -19.42 -0.79
CA GLU A 125 15.38 -20.09 -2.08
C GLU A 125 16.38 -19.65 -3.15
N HIS A 126 16.77 -18.38 -3.13
CA HIS A 126 17.64 -17.80 -4.15
C HIS A 126 19.03 -17.45 -3.62
N SER A 127 19.30 -17.66 -2.33
CA SER A 127 20.53 -17.24 -1.64
C SER A 127 20.85 -15.75 -1.85
N MET A 128 19.81 -14.91 -1.94
CA MET A 128 19.91 -13.48 -2.19
C MET A 128 19.50 -12.65 -0.99
N GLY A 129 19.97 -11.40 -0.95
CA GLY A 129 19.50 -10.40 -0.01
C GLY A 129 20.24 -10.38 1.32
N PRO A 130 19.90 -9.40 2.19
CA PRO A 130 20.66 -9.12 3.41
C PRO A 130 20.54 -10.22 4.46
N PHE A 131 19.48 -11.04 4.40
CA PHE A 131 19.23 -12.10 5.36
C PHE A 131 19.81 -13.46 4.95
N ASN A 132 20.49 -13.56 3.80
CA ASN A 132 21.07 -14.83 3.32
C ASN A 132 21.98 -15.49 4.36
N ASN A 133 22.85 -14.70 5.01
CA ASN A 133 23.77 -15.22 6.04
C ASN A 133 23.07 -15.74 7.31
N TRP A 134 21.80 -15.42 7.52
CA TRP A 134 21.05 -15.82 8.71
C TRP A 134 20.02 -16.90 8.41
N PHE A 135 19.34 -16.81 7.27
CA PHE A 135 18.24 -17.72 6.92
C PHE A 135 18.53 -18.65 5.74
N GLY A 136 19.61 -18.43 4.96
CA GLY A 136 19.86 -19.20 3.73
C GLY A 136 19.89 -20.72 3.92
N ASP A 137 20.45 -21.19 5.03
CA ASP A 137 20.53 -22.63 5.34
C ASP A 137 19.29 -23.15 6.11
N MET A 138 18.35 -22.28 6.48
CA MET A 138 17.17 -22.62 7.30
C MET A 138 15.97 -22.98 6.43
N VAL A 139 16.09 -24.05 5.63
CA VAL A 139 15.03 -24.49 4.69
C VAL A 139 13.68 -24.73 5.37
N TRP A 140 13.66 -25.12 6.65
CA TRP A 140 12.42 -25.30 7.43
C TRP A 140 11.61 -24.02 7.64
N LEU A 141 12.23 -22.83 7.48
CA LEU A 141 11.54 -21.54 7.54
C LEU A 141 10.81 -21.19 6.23
N LYS A 142 11.05 -21.93 5.15
CA LYS A 142 10.45 -21.66 3.83
C LYS A 142 8.94 -21.55 3.96
N GLU A 143 8.27 -22.60 4.44
CA GLU A 143 6.81 -22.65 4.55
C GLU A 143 6.26 -21.54 5.47
N ILE A 144 6.99 -21.21 6.53
CA ILE A 144 6.63 -20.16 7.49
C ILE A 144 6.65 -18.77 6.84
N PHE A 145 7.50 -18.54 5.83
CA PHE A 145 7.52 -17.28 5.09
C PHE A 145 6.63 -17.31 3.85
N GLU A 146 6.55 -18.44 3.14
CA GLU A 146 5.79 -18.61 1.89
C GLU A 146 4.28 -18.43 2.12
N GLU A 147 3.71 -19.15 3.09
CA GLU A 147 2.26 -19.14 3.32
C GLU A 147 1.74 -17.72 3.67
N PRO A 148 2.33 -16.98 4.63
CA PRO A 148 1.93 -15.60 4.86
C PRO A 148 2.16 -14.68 3.67
N HIS A 149 3.23 -14.89 2.88
CA HIS A 149 3.51 -14.06 1.71
C HIS A 149 2.40 -14.19 0.65
N GLU A 150 1.97 -15.41 0.35
CA GLU A 150 0.89 -15.69 -0.61
C GLU A 150 -0.48 -15.20 -0.12
N VAL A 151 -0.79 -15.41 1.16
CA VAL A 151 -2.04 -14.95 1.76
C VAL A 151 -2.10 -13.42 1.74
N ILE A 152 -1.01 -12.75 2.14
CA ILE A 152 -0.94 -11.29 2.15
C ILE A 152 -1.00 -10.74 0.71
N TYR A 153 -0.35 -11.38 -0.26
CA TYR A 153 -0.49 -11.04 -1.67
C TYR A 153 -1.97 -11.00 -2.09
N SER A 154 -2.72 -12.07 -1.77
CA SER A 154 -4.14 -12.19 -2.13
C SER A 154 -4.99 -11.09 -1.48
N VAL A 155 -4.74 -10.78 -0.21
CA VAL A 155 -5.43 -9.70 0.52
C VAL A 155 -5.10 -8.33 -0.06
N LEU A 156 -3.83 -8.04 -0.34
CA LEU A 156 -3.38 -6.78 -0.91
C LEU A 156 -3.91 -6.58 -2.34
N MET A 157 -4.01 -7.66 -3.12
CA MET A 157 -4.63 -7.63 -4.45
C MET A 157 -6.07 -7.14 -4.38
N GLY A 158 -6.88 -7.75 -3.51
CA GLY A 158 -8.26 -7.33 -3.27
C GLY A 158 -8.35 -5.88 -2.80
N PHE A 159 -7.45 -5.48 -1.90
CA PHE A 159 -7.36 -4.09 -1.43
C PHE A 159 -7.07 -3.12 -2.56
N VAL A 160 -6.11 -3.40 -3.46
CA VAL A 160 -5.77 -2.52 -4.59
C VAL A 160 -6.98 -2.32 -5.52
N VAL A 161 -7.70 -3.39 -5.84
CA VAL A 161 -8.91 -3.32 -6.66
C VAL A 161 -9.97 -2.44 -6.00
N VAL A 162 -10.26 -2.67 -4.71
CA VAL A 162 -11.23 -1.87 -3.95
C VAL A 162 -10.77 -0.42 -3.82
N HIS A 163 -9.49 -0.18 -3.61
CA HIS A 163 -8.90 1.15 -3.47
C HIS A 163 -9.06 1.97 -4.76
N ILE A 164 -8.75 1.38 -5.91
CA ILE A 164 -8.94 2.03 -7.22
C ILE A 164 -10.43 2.22 -7.53
N ALA A 165 -11.28 1.22 -7.24
CA ALA A 165 -12.72 1.34 -7.43
C ALA A 165 -13.32 2.47 -6.58
N ALA A 166 -12.89 2.60 -5.32
CA ALA A 166 -13.30 3.66 -4.42
C ALA A 166 -12.83 5.03 -4.93
N LEU A 167 -11.60 5.13 -5.47
CA LEU A 167 -11.09 6.35 -6.10
C LEU A 167 -11.98 6.78 -7.28
N ILE A 168 -12.25 5.86 -8.20
CA ILE A 168 -13.10 6.14 -9.38
C ILE A 168 -14.52 6.52 -8.95
N TRP A 169 -15.08 5.82 -7.96
CA TRP A 169 -16.41 6.09 -7.43
C TRP A 169 -16.50 7.50 -6.82
N HIS A 170 -15.55 7.87 -5.96
CA HIS A 170 -15.51 9.20 -5.35
C HIS A 170 -15.27 10.30 -6.38
N GLU A 171 -14.37 10.09 -7.35
CA GLU A 171 -14.13 11.07 -8.41
C GLU A 171 -15.38 11.31 -9.27
N ARG A 172 -16.16 10.27 -9.57
CA ARG A 172 -17.43 10.40 -10.30
C ARG A 172 -18.55 11.01 -9.47
N LYS A 173 -18.69 10.60 -8.21
CA LYS A 173 -19.78 11.03 -7.32
C LYS A 173 -19.57 12.45 -6.82
N ASP A 174 -18.39 12.74 -6.30
CA ASP A 174 -18.08 14.01 -5.64
C ASP A 174 -17.56 15.04 -6.65
N ARG A 175 -17.28 14.63 -7.90
CA ARG A 175 -16.75 15.47 -8.99
C ARG A 175 -15.47 16.23 -8.62
N THR A 176 -14.74 15.73 -7.61
CA THR A 176 -13.45 16.25 -7.21
C THR A 176 -12.34 15.42 -7.83
N PRO A 177 -11.34 16.04 -8.50
CA PRO A 177 -10.28 15.30 -9.18
C PRO A 177 -9.23 14.82 -8.16
N LEU A 178 -9.55 13.76 -7.42
CA LEU A 178 -8.71 13.20 -6.36
C LEU A 178 -7.40 12.62 -6.92
N ALA A 179 -7.46 11.96 -8.08
CA ALA A 179 -6.27 11.45 -8.76
C ALA A 179 -5.33 12.60 -9.18
N GLN A 180 -5.90 13.67 -9.74
CA GLN A 180 -5.13 14.87 -10.06
C GLN A 180 -4.53 15.49 -8.80
N ALA A 181 -5.24 15.51 -7.67
CA ALA A 181 -4.70 16.03 -6.42
C ALA A 181 -3.49 15.23 -5.90
N MET A 182 -3.42 13.93 -6.18
CA MET A 182 -2.23 13.10 -5.90
C MET A 182 -1.05 13.41 -6.83
N VAL A 183 -1.27 13.95 -8.03
CA VAL A 183 -0.20 14.29 -9.01
C VAL A 183 0.17 15.78 -8.98
N SER A 184 -0.78 16.67 -8.69
CA SER A 184 -0.56 18.11 -8.61
C SER A 184 -0.23 18.57 -7.20
N GLY A 185 -0.69 17.84 -6.17
CA GLY A 185 -0.62 18.27 -4.78
C GLY A 185 -1.69 19.30 -4.38
N TYR A 186 -2.55 19.69 -5.33
CA TYR A 186 -3.62 20.66 -5.14
C TYR A 186 -4.97 19.96 -5.26
N GLN A 187 -5.77 20.02 -4.19
CA GLN A 187 -7.16 19.58 -4.23
C GLN A 187 -8.07 20.78 -4.42
N TYR A 188 -8.86 20.77 -5.50
CA TYR A 188 -9.87 21.78 -5.74
C TYR A 188 -11.05 21.54 -4.79
N GLN A 189 -11.39 22.54 -3.96
CA GLN A 189 -12.61 22.52 -3.17
C GLN A 189 -13.74 23.08 -4.02
N ILE A 190 -14.81 22.31 -4.21
CA ILE A 190 -16.06 22.84 -4.74
C ILE A 190 -16.75 23.52 -3.56
N ASN A 191 -16.79 24.86 -3.54
CA ASN A 191 -17.59 25.60 -2.58
C ASN A 191 -19.07 25.34 -2.87
N PRO A 192 -19.88 24.86 -1.90
CA PRO A 192 -21.29 24.53 -2.15
C PRO A 192 -22.17 25.74 -2.51
N THR A 193 -21.67 26.97 -2.41
CA THR A 193 -22.46 28.20 -2.48
C THR A 193 -22.62 28.81 -3.87
N GLN A 194 -22.19 28.18 -4.96
CA GLN A 194 -22.32 28.76 -6.32
C GLN A 194 -23.10 27.91 -7.33
N GLY A 195 -23.72 26.80 -6.91
CA GLY A 195 -24.47 25.91 -7.81
C GLY A 195 -25.97 26.22 -7.97
N ASP A 196 -26.56 26.97 -7.03
CA ASP A 196 -28.03 27.11 -6.92
C ASP A 196 -28.58 28.51 -7.26
N GLU A 197 -27.78 29.43 -7.81
CA GLU A 197 -28.26 30.78 -8.18
C GLU A 197 -28.74 30.91 -9.64
N ASN A 198 -28.62 29.87 -10.48
CA ASN A 198 -29.05 29.95 -11.89
C ASN A 198 -29.97 28.77 -12.28
N ALA A 199 -31.02 28.54 -11.48
CA ALA A 199 -32.21 27.81 -11.91
C ALA A 199 -32.94 28.55 -13.05
#